data_AF-A1HLW9-F1
#
_entry.id   AF-A1HLW9-F1
#
_cell.length_a   1.000
_cell.length_b   1.000
_cell.length_c   1.000
_cell.angle_alpha   90.00
_cell.angle_beta   90.00
_cell.angle_gamma   90.00
#
_symmetry.space_group_name_H-M   'P 1'
#
loop_
_entity.id
_entity.type
_entity.pdbx_description
1 polymer ?
#
loop_
_entity_poly.entity_id
_entity_poly.type
_entity_poly.pdbx_seq_one_letter_code
_entity_poly.pdbx_strand_id
1 'polypeptide(L)'
;MAISQGPFTVQRTLSNNAVLAKTVEGNDVILLGKGLGFGRKEGDLLVSPNYEKIFVVPEGGEKQALHLIDQLDPAVIQITEEIIKLVKLKLGEVLHSRIYLGLADHINFALIRLSQGMEIKNPFISEIEVMYPEEFSIAKQGANLIAERLNVTIPREEIGFIALHLHAARHNRPVGESLKYSEIINQVVNYLETKVGPLKECGGLSYARLLSHLQSCINRLITNKTIENPIIEQLKEKFAESYQLARQVGDIIGKGLGIEVPDAEIGYLTIHLERLRSHSSEN
;
A
#
# COMPACT_ATOMS: atom_id res chain seq x y z
N MET A 1 20.12 2.25 11.87
CA MET A 1 20.26 3.21 12.97
C MET A 1 19.98 2.47 14.27
N ALA A 2 20.87 2.55 15.26
CA ALA A 2 20.74 1.83 16.52
C ALA A 2 19.38 2.18 17.17
N ILE A 3 18.65 1.16 17.59
CA ILE A 3 17.38 1.33 18.30
C ILE A 3 17.72 2.07 19.59
N SER A 4 17.30 3.34 19.70
CA SER A 4 17.42 4.15 20.91
C SER A 4 16.89 3.33 22.09
N GLN A 5 17.76 2.93 23.02
CA GLN A 5 17.42 2.06 24.16
C GLN A 5 16.97 2.87 25.39
N GLY A 6 16.49 4.11 25.18
CA GLY A 6 16.11 5.02 26.26
C GLY A 6 17.32 5.58 27.02
N PRO A 7 17.08 6.34 28.11
CA PRO A 7 15.78 6.68 28.67
C PRO A 7 14.96 7.64 27.79
N PHE A 8 13.64 7.62 27.94
CA PHE A 8 12.72 8.55 27.29
C PHE A 8 11.94 9.36 28.33
N THR A 9 11.65 10.62 28.05
CA THR A 9 10.81 11.46 28.93
C THR A 9 9.43 11.62 28.30
N VAL A 10 8.38 11.16 28.99
CA VAL A 10 6.99 11.28 28.52
C VAL A 10 6.63 12.75 28.42
N GLN A 11 6.16 13.17 27.26
CA GLN A 11 5.53 14.48 27.08
C GLN A 11 4.03 14.39 27.28
N ARG A 12 3.38 13.36 26.71
CA ARG A 12 1.95 13.10 26.94
C ARG A 12 1.56 11.67 26.58
N THR A 13 0.43 11.24 27.12
CA THR A 13 -0.22 9.97 26.77
C THR A 13 -1.13 10.17 25.56
N LEU A 14 -1.01 9.29 24.55
CA LEU A 14 -1.81 9.34 23.31
C LEU A 14 -2.95 8.31 23.34
N SER A 15 -2.69 7.14 23.93
CA SER A 15 -3.68 6.09 24.18
C SER A 15 -3.19 5.22 25.34
N ASN A 16 -3.95 4.20 25.74
CA ASN A 16 -3.47 3.22 26.72
C ASN A 16 -2.16 2.52 26.30
N ASN A 17 -1.87 2.45 25.01
CA ASN A 17 -0.69 1.77 24.46
C ASN A 17 0.33 2.70 23.80
N ALA A 18 0.06 4.00 23.71
CA ALA A 18 0.88 4.94 22.96
C ALA A 18 1.21 6.17 23.80
N VAL A 19 2.49 6.58 23.79
CA VAL A 19 2.95 7.82 24.44
C VAL A 19 3.83 8.60 23.48
N LEU A 20 3.71 9.93 23.53
CA LEU A 20 4.69 10.82 22.95
C LEU A 20 5.77 11.06 24.00
N ALA A 21 7.03 10.87 23.62
CA ALA A 21 8.17 11.04 24.49
C ALA A 21 9.34 11.69 23.77
N LYS A 22 10.33 12.18 24.52
CA LYS A 22 11.59 12.67 23.99
C LYS A 22 12.72 11.69 24.24
N THR A 23 13.61 11.55 23.26
CA THR A 23 14.89 10.87 23.46
C THR A 23 15.86 11.74 24.27
N VAL A 24 16.95 11.15 24.75
CA VAL A 24 18.07 11.88 25.39
C VAL A 24 18.65 12.96 24.46
N GLU A 25 18.64 12.71 23.15
CA GLU A 25 19.13 13.63 22.12
C GLU A 25 18.14 14.77 21.83
N GLY A 26 16.96 14.76 22.46
CA GLY A 26 15.93 15.80 22.31
C GLY A 26 14.93 15.55 21.17
N ASN A 27 15.05 14.43 20.45
CA ASN A 27 14.18 14.06 19.35
C ASN A 27 12.82 13.59 19.86
N ASP A 28 11.74 14.02 19.20
CA ASP A 28 10.39 13.55 19.50
C ASP A 28 10.18 12.14 18.94
N VAL A 29 9.66 11.25 19.77
CA VAL A 29 9.36 9.86 19.43
C VAL A 29 8.00 9.44 19.95
N ILE A 30 7.30 8.60 19.20
CA ILE A 30 6.11 7.91 19.68
C ILE A 30 6.52 6.50 20.09
N LEU A 31 6.31 6.18 21.35
CA LEU A 31 6.53 4.84 21.87
C LEU A 31 5.20 4.10 21.88
N LEU A 32 5.19 2.92 21.29
CA LEU A 32 4.03 2.02 21.25
C LEU A 32 4.36 0.77 22.05
N GLY A 33 3.49 0.39 22.99
CA GLY A 33 3.64 -0.82 23.79
C GLY A 33 2.39 -1.11 24.61
N LYS A 34 2.10 -2.39 24.85
CA LYS A 34 0.92 -2.80 25.62
C LYS A 34 0.88 -2.14 27.01
N GLY A 35 -0.15 -1.33 27.26
CA GLY A 35 -0.34 -0.60 28.51
C GLY A 35 0.68 0.51 28.77
N LEU A 36 1.49 0.88 27.78
CA LEU A 36 2.60 1.81 27.97
C LEU A 36 2.14 3.21 28.42
N GLY A 37 0.99 3.67 27.91
CA GLY A 37 0.41 4.96 28.26
C GLY A 37 -0.52 4.93 29.46
N PHE A 38 -0.91 3.75 29.94
CA PHE A 38 -1.83 3.63 31.07
C PHE A 38 -1.23 4.22 32.35
N GLY A 39 -1.89 5.23 32.91
CA GLY A 39 -1.48 5.88 34.16
C GLY A 39 -0.24 6.77 34.06
N ARG A 40 0.30 7.01 32.85
CA ARG A 40 1.47 7.88 32.63
C ARG A 40 1.10 9.35 32.62
N LYS A 41 2.05 10.18 33.07
CA LYS A 41 1.95 11.64 33.11
C LYS A 41 3.12 12.31 32.41
N GLU A 42 2.92 13.56 32.01
CA GLU A 42 4.00 14.41 31.50
C GLU A 42 5.15 14.48 32.52
N GLY A 43 6.38 14.32 32.04
CA GLY A 43 7.60 14.27 32.83
C GLY A 43 8.00 12.87 33.32
N ASP A 44 7.15 11.85 33.18
CA ASP A 44 7.52 10.48 33.58
C ASP A 44 8.73 9.98 32.78
N LEU A 45 9.76 9.51 33.50
CA LEU A 45 10.96 8.94 32.87
C LEU A 45 10.76 7.43 32.61
N LEU A 46 10.88 7.05 31.35
CA LEU A 46 10.86 5.68 30.89
C LEU A 46 12.29 5.19 30.69
N VAL A 47 12.87 4.59 31.73
CA VAL A 47 14.27 4.13 31.75
C VAL A 47 14.46 2.78 31.04
N SER A 48 13.45 1.91 31.10
CA SER A 48 13.41 0.64 30.35
C SER A 48 11.96 0.33 29.95
N PRO A 49 11.33 1.19 29.13
CA PRO A 49 9.96 0.94 28.71
C PRO A 49 9.93 -0.38 27.94
N ASN A 50 8.98 -1.24 28.27
CA ASN A 50 8.69 -2.40 27.44
C ASN A 50 7.83 -1.92 26.26
N TYR A 51 8.46 -1.21 25.33
CA TYR A 51 7.83 -0.77 24.09
C TYR A 51 8.02 -1.85 23.02
N GLU A 52 6.97 -2.07 22.24
CA GLU A 52 6.99 -2.96 21.10
C GLU A 52 7.64 -2.27 19.89
N LYS A 53 7.47 -0.95 19.74
CA LYS A 53 8.07 -0.15 18.67
C LYS A 53 8.28 1.33 19.05
N ILE A 54 9.24 1.95 18.37
CA ILE A 54 9.50 3.39 18.38
C ILE A 54 9.21 3.94 16.98
N PHE A 55 8.39 4.96 16.89
CA PHE A 55 8.33 5.83 15.71
C PHE A 55 9.15 7.07 15.99
N VAL A 56 10.22 7.26 15.21
CA VAL A 56 10.99 8.51 15.21
C VAL A 56 10.24 9.48 14.33
N VAL A 57 9.87 10.62 14.90
CA VAL A 57 9.21 11.66 14.13
C VAL A 57 10.29 12.30 13.23
N PRO A 58 10.10 12.36 11.90
CA PRO A 58 11.11 12.90 11.00
C PRO A 58 11.43 14.37 11.32
N GLU A 59 12.71 14.74 11.29
CA GLU A 59 13.14 16.14 11.46
C GLU A 59 12.41 17.06 10.48
N GLY A 60 11.78 18.12 11.00
CA GLY A 60 10.99 19.08 10.22
C GLY A 60 9.54 18.65 9.94
N GLY A 61 9.16 17.41 10.25
CA GLY A 61 7.80 16.89 10.20
C GLY A 61 7.11 16.84 11.56
N GLU A 62 7.79 17.26 12.64
CA GLU A 62 7.33 17.01 14.01
C GLU A 62 6.01 17.68 14.30
N LYS A 63 5.88 18.96 13.97
CA LYS A 63 4.63 19.70 14.19
C LYS A 63 3.45 19.08 13.46
N GLN A 64 3.65 18.54 12.25
CA GLN A 64 2.56 17.99 11.46
C GLN A 64 2.15 16.62 11.99
N ALA A 65 3.10 15.74 12.33
CA ALA A 65 2.82 14.45 12.95
C ALA A 65 2.15 14.62 14.33
N LEU A 66 2.65 15.55 15.15
CA LEU A 66 2.09 15.86 16.47
C LEU A 66 0.67 16.42 16.38
N HIS A 67 0.43 17.35 15.47
CA HIS A 67 -0.89 17.93 15.23
C HIS A 67 -1.89 16.88 14.70
N LEU A 68 -1.45 15.98 13.82
CA LEU A 68 -2.26 14.85 13.38
C LEU A 68 -2.68 13.99 14.57
N ILE A 69 -1.72 13.61 15.41
CA ILE A 69 -1.98 12.79 16.60
C ILE A 69 -2.94 13.47 17.57
N ASP A 70 -2.85 14.79 17.75
CA ASP A 70 -3.78 15.55 18.59
C ASP A 70 -5.22 15.52 18.11
N GLN A 71 -5.44 15.28 16.82
CA GLN A 71 -6.76 15.21 16.22
C GLN A 71 -7.29 13.79 16.10
N LEU A 72 -6.46 12.78 16.37
CA LEU A 72 -6.87 11.38 16.27
C LEU A 72 -7.62 10.95 17.52
N ASP A 73 -8.79 10.36 17.31
CA ASP A 73 -9.51 9.64 18.36
C ASP A 73 -8.63 8.46 18.86
N PRO A 74 -8.44 8.28 20.18
CA PRO A 74 -7.72 7.14 20.73
C PRO A 74 -8.20 5.77 20.21
N ALA A 75 -9.48 5.64 19.87
CA ALA A 75 -10.04 4.44 19.25
C ALA A 75 -9.45 4.18 17.85
N VAL A 76 -9.20 5.23 17.06
CA VAL A 76 -8.55 5.12 15.73
C VAL A 76 -7.11 4.65 15.87
N ILE A 77 -6.37 5.18 16.86
CA ILE A 77 -4.99 4.73 17.15
C ILE A 77 -5.00 3.25 17.51
N GLN A 78 -5.91 2.83 18.39
CA GLN A 78 -6.00 1.45 18.82
C GLN A 78 -6.37 0.50 17.68
N ILE A 79 -7.34 0.86 16.84
CA ILE A 79 -7.72 0.02 15.68
C ILE A 79 -6.56 -0.08 14.69
N THR A 80 -5.83 1.02 14.46
CA THR A 80 -4.65 1.03 13.60
C THR A 80 -3.59 0.05 14.09
N GLU A 81 -3.28 0.05 15.39
CA GLU A 81 -2.36 -0.93 16.00
C GLU A 81 -2.82 -2.37 15.76
N GLU A 82 -4.12 -2.64 15.87
CA GLU A 82 -4.68 -3.97 15.70
C GLU A 82 -4.62 -4.45 14.24
N ILE A 83 -4.91 -3.57 13.28
CA ILE A 83 -4.75 -3.87 11.85
C ILE A 83 -3.29 -4.19 11.53
N ILE A 84 -2.34 -3.42 12.06
CA ILE A 84 -0.91 -3.68 11.86
C ILE A 84 -0.48 -4.99 12.54
N LYS A 85 -1.07 -5.32 13.70
CA LYS A 85 -0.85 -6.62 14.36
C LYS A 85 -1.39 -7.78 13.51
N LEU A 86 -2.52 -7.63 12.83
CA LEU A 86 -3.02 -8.66 11.89
C LEU A 86 -2.01 -8.97 10.80
N VAL A 87 -1.32 -7.96 10.27
CA VAL A 87 -0.27 -8.17 9.25
C VAL A 87 0.86 -9.02 9.80
N LYS A 88 1.36 -8.68 11.00
CA LYS A 88 2.41 -9.47 11.67
C LYS A 88 1.97 -10.92 11.92
N LEU A 89 0.72 -11.13 12.32
CA LEU A 89 0.18 -12.46 12.60
C LEU A 89 -0.02 -13.30 11.33
N LYS A 90 -0.49 -12.70 10.23
CA LYS A 90 -0.82 -13.42 9.00
C LYS A 90 0.37 -13.61 8.06
N LEU A 91 1.25 -12.62 7.97
CA LEU A 91 2.35 -12.62 7.01
C LEU A 91 3.71 -12.85 7.69
N GLY A 92 3.79 -12.80 9.02
CA GLY A 92 5.07 -12.90 9.73
C GLY A 92 5.98 -11.68 9.54
N GLU A 93 5.47 -10.62 8.91
CA GLU A 93 6.26 -9.45 8.53
C GLU A 93 6.12 -8.30 9.54
N VAL A 94 7.19 -7.54 9.69
CA VAL A 94 7.18 -6.28 10.46
C VAL A 94 7.14 -5.12 9.47
N LEU A 95 6.01 -4.41 9.45
CA LEU A 95 5.86 -3.23 8.60
C LEU A 95 6.71 -2.04 9.07
N HIS A 96 7.10 -1.21 8.10
CA HIS A 96 7.78 0.06 8.35
C HIS A 96 6.95 0.98 9.24
N SER A 97 7.58 1.62 10.23
CA SER A 97 6.92 2.37 11.31
C SER A 97 6.02 3.52 10.84
N ARG A 98 6.26 4.08 9.65
CA ARG A 98 5.40 5.13 9.08
C ARG A 98 3.94 4.70 8.85
N ILE A 99 3.67 3.39 8.79
CA ILE A 99 2.31 2.88 8.62
C ILE A 99 1.39 3.28 9.78
N TYR A 100 1.91 3.42 10.99
CA TYR A 100 1.09 3.75 12.16
C TYR A 100 0.44 5.12 12.00
N LEU A 101 1.20 6.12 11.58
CA LEU A 101 0.66 7.46 11.36
C LEU A 101 -0.17 7.52 10.07
N GLY A 102 0.36 6.98 8.96
CA GLY A 102 -0.30 7.06 7.66
C GLY A 102 -1.65 6.33 7.61
N LEU A 103 -1.75 5.16 8.25
CA LEU A 103 -3.00 4.42 8.32
C LEU A 103 -3.98 5.06 9.31
N ALA A 104 -3.51 5.57 10.46
CA ALA A 104 -4.39 6.23 11.42
C ALA A 104 -5.00 7.53 10.85
N ASP A 105 -4.19 8.34 10.17
CA ASP A 105 -4.66 9.53 9.46
C ASP A 105 -5.71 9.17 8.39
N HIS A 106 -5.42 8.16 7.57
CA HIS A 106 -6.33 7.68 6.55
C HIS A 106 -7.66 7.19 7.13
N ILE A 107 -7.64 6.36 8.18
CA ILE A 107 -8.85 5.87 8.84
C ILE A 107 -9.64 7.05 9.41
N ASN A 108 -8.98 7.98 10.10
CA ASN A 108 -9.66 9.16 10.66
C ASN A 108 -10.34 9.99 9.57
N PHE A 109 -9.63 10.26 8.46
CA PHE A 109 -10.19 11.00 7.34
C PHE A 109 -11.35 10.24 6.66
N ALA A 110 -11.24 8.93 6.50
CA ALA A 110 -12.33 8.10 5.97
C ALA A 110 -13.57 8.17 6.87
N LEU A 111 -13.40 8.11 8.19
CA LEU A 111 -14.51 8.23 9.15
C LEU A 111 -15.18 9.61 9.08
N ILE A 112 -14.40 10.69 9.00
CA ILE A 112 -14.92 12.05 8.82
C ILE A 112 -15.78 12.12 7.54
N ARG A 113 -15.27 11.61 6.41
CA ARG A 113 -16.01 11.58 5.14
C ARG A 113 -17.31 10.78 5.25
N LEU A 114 -17.26 9.60 5.86
CA LEU A 114 -18.45 8.75 6.05
C LEU A 114 -19.49 9.44 6.93
N SER A 115 -19.07 10.10 8.02
CA SER A 115 -19.98 10.85 8.89
C SER A 115 -20.67 12.03 8.18
N GLN A 116 -20.03 12.59 7.16
CA GLN A 116 -20.55 13.67 6.33
C GLN A 116 -21.38 13.16 5.14
N GLY A 117 -21.55 11.84 5.00
CA GLY A 117 -22.24 11.22 3.87
C GLY A 117 -21.51 11.39 2.54
N MET A 118 -20.21 11.67 2.57
CA MET A 118 -19.41 11.83 1.36
C MET A 118 -19.11 10.47 0.74
N GLU A 119 -19.48 10.31 -0.54
CA GLU A 119 -19.16 9.11 -1.30
C GLU A 119 -17.63 8.92 -1.42
N ILE A 120 -17.18 7.68 -1.27
CA ILE A 120 -15.79 7.29 -1.44
C ILE A 120 -15.70 6.49 -2.73
N LYS A 121 -14.86 6.95 -3.67
CA LYS A 121 -14.63 6.29 -4.95
C LYS A 121 -13.20 5.79 -5.02
N ASN A 122 -13.04 4.53 -5.42
CA ASN A 122 -11.76 3.94 -5.76
C ASN A 122 -11.88 3.29 -7.15
N PRO A 123 -11.49 4.00 -8.23
CA PRO A 123 -11.66 3.51 -9.59
C PRO A 123 -10.81 2.27 -9.91
N PHE A 124 -9.83 1.93 -9.06
CA PHE A 124 -8.87 0.86 -9.29
C PHE A 124 -9.08 -0.34 -8.35
N ILE A 125 -10.20 -0.38 -7.63
CA ILE A 125 -10.42 -1.37 -6.58
C ILE A 125 -10.36 -2.82 -7.08
N SER A 126 -10.89 -3.08 -8.27
CA SER A 126 -10.87 -4.42 -8.85
C SER A 126 -9.46 -4.88 -9.11
N GLU A 127 -8.61 -4.00 -9.64
CA GLU A 127 -7.21 -4.25 -9.90
C GLU A 127 -6.43 -4.40 -8.59
N ILE A 128 -6.70 -3.55 -7.58
CA ILE A 128 -6.05 -3.62 -6.26
C ILE A 128 -6.33 -4.98 -5.60
N GLU A 129 -7.56 -5.48 -5.64
CA GLU A 129 -7.93 -6.77 -5.04
C GLU A 129 -7.17 -7.94 -5.69
N VAL A 130 -6.92 -7.88 -6.99
CA VAL A 130 -6.18 -8.92 -7.73
C VAL A 130 -4.67 -8.78 -7.55
N MET A 131 -4.15 -7.56 -7.52
CA MET A 131 -2.72 -7.28 -7.41
C MET A 131 -2.17 -7.45 -5.99
N TYR A 132 -2.99 -7.19 -4.98
CA TYR A 132 -2.58 -7.19 -3.57
C TYR A 132 -3.52 -8.07 -2.73
N PRO A 133 -3.68 -9.36 -3.08
CA PRO A 133 -4.72 -10.21 -2.47
C PRO A 133 -4.49 -10.44 -0.97
N GLU A 134 -3.23 -10.49 -0.53
CA GLU A 134 -2.87 -10.62 0.89
C GLU A 134 -3.26 -9.35 1.66
N GLU A 135 -2.83 -8.18 1.17
CA GLU A 135 -3.14 -6.89 1.77
C GLU A 135 -4.63 -6.60 1.76
N PHE A 136 -5.33 -6.92 0.66
CA PHE A 136 -6.77 -6.73 0.53
C PHE A 136 -7.54 -7.61 1.52
N SER A 137 -7.11 -8.86 1.70
CA SER A 137 -7.69 -9.77 2.70
C SER A 137 -7.50 -9.26 4.14
N ILE A 138 -6.33 -8.69 4.45
CA ILE A 138 -6.06 -8.10 5.76
C ILE A 138 -6.83 -6.78 5.93
N ALA A 139 -6.86 -5.94 4.91
CA ALA A 139 -7.62 -4.70 4.87
C ALA A 139 -9.11 -4.95 5.11
N LYS A 140 -9.68 -6.02 4.53
CA LYS A 140 -11.07 -6.41 4.73
C LYS A 140 -11.37 -6.76 6.19
N GLN A 141 -10.46 -7.47 6.86
CA GLN A 141 -10.60 -7.74 8.29
C GLN A 141 -10.43 -6.46 9.12
N GLY A 142 -9.51 -5.58 8.73
CA GLY A 142 -9.34 -4.28 9.37
C GLY A 142 -10.59 -3.40 9.25
N ALA A 143 -11.22 -3.38 8.08
CA ALA A 143 -12.48 -2.70 7.85
C ALA A 143 -13.60 -3.25 8.74
N ASN A 144 -13.67 -4.57 8.93
CA ASN A 144 -14.61 -5.18 9.87
C ASN A 144 -14.34 -4.74 11.33
N LEU A 145 -13.07 -4.68 11.76
CA LEU A 145 -12.72 -4.18 13.09
C LEU A 145 -13.14 -2.72 13.30
N ILE A 146 -12.94 -1.87 12.27
CA ILE A 146 -13.38 -0.48 12.30
C ILE A 146 -14.91 -0.42 12.41
N ALA A 147 -15.61 -1.19 11.57
CA ALA A 147 -17.07 -1.23 11.52
C ALA A 147 -17.68 -1.65 12.86
N GLU A 148 -17.15 -2.73 13.47
CA GLU A 148 -17.63 -3.27 14.74
C GLU A 148 -17.40 -2.29 15.91
N ARG A 149 -16.25 -1.63 15.96
CA ARG A 149 -15.91 -0.77 17.11
C ARG A 149 -16.50 0.62 17.06
N LEU A 150 -16.61 1.18 15.86
CA LEU A 150 -17.07 2.56 15.68
C LEU A 150 -18.51 2.62 15.18
N ASN A 151 -19.16 1.45 14.99
CA ASN A 151 -20.52 1.33 14.50
C ASN A 151 -20.76 2.08 13.18
N VAL A 152 -19.84 1.87 12.23
CA VAL A 152 -19.85 2.49 10.90
C VAL A 152 -19.86 1.42 9.81
N THR A 153 -20.35 1.76 8.62
CA THR A 153 -20.18 0.88 7.45
C THR A 153 -18.98 1.34 6.65
N ILE A 154 -18.02 0.43 6.45
CA ILE A 154 -16.83 0.71 5.62
C ILE A 154 -17.09 0.18 4.20
N PRO A 155 -17.11 1.06 3.18
CA PRO A 155 -17.35 0.66 1.80
C PRO A 155 -16.14 -0.10 1.24
N ARG A 156 -16.38 -0.86 0.16
CA ARG A 156 -15.35 -1.68 -0.50
C ARG A 156 -14.15 -0.82 -0.92
N GLU A 157 -14.42 0.40 -1.38
CA GLU A 157 -13.45 1.39 -1.86
C GLU A 157 -12.40 1.73 -0.80
N GLU A 158 -12.80 1.84 0.47
CA GLU A 158 -11.91 2.06 1.61
C GLU A 158 -11.06 0.83 1.93
N ILE A 159 -11.59 -0.39 1.75
CA ILE A 159 -10.80 -1.63 1.85
C ILE A 159 -9.63 -1.57 0.85
N GLY A 160 -9.89 -1.09 -0.37
CA GLY A 160 -8.84 -0.90 -1.38
C GLY A 160 -7.76 0.10 -0.95
N PHE A 161 -8.13 1.22 -0.33
CA PHE A 161 -7.15 2.20 0.14
C PHE A 161 -6.34 1.70 1.35
N ILE A 162 -6.99 1.02 2.30
CA ILE A 162 -6.28 0.36 3.41
C ILE A 162 -5.27 -0.66 2.85
N ALA A 163 -5.66 -1.47 1.86
CA ALA A 163 -4.75 -2.43 1.23
C ALA A 163 -3.52 -1.74 0.62
N LEU A 164 -3.69 -0.59 -0.03
CA LEU A 164 -2.58 0.19 -0.56
C LEU A 164 -1.65 0.74 0.51
N HIS A 165 -2.18 1.18 1.66
CA HIS A 165 -1.36 1.60 2.80
C HIS A 165 -0.51 0.44 3.34
N LEU A 166 -1.10 -0.75 3.48
CA LEU A 166 -0.38 -1.95 3.91
C LEU A 166 0.72 -2.32 2.92
N HIS A 167 0.39 -2.36 1.62
CA HIS A 167 1.35 -2.69 0.56
C HIS A 167 2.51 -1.69 0.51
N ALA A 168 2.18 -0.40 0.59
CA ALA A 168 3.15 0.68 0.63
C ALA A 168 4.14 0.50 1.81
N ALA A 169 3.62 0.14 2.99
CA ALA A 169 4.44 -0.09 4.18
C ALA A 169 5.28 -1.38 4.11
N ARG A 170 4.79 -2.46 3.50
CA ARG A 170 5.57 -3.69 3.26
C ARG A 170 6.80 -3.40 2.40
N HIS A 171 6.64 -2.54 1.40
CA HIS A 171 7.69 -2.20 0.42
C HIS A 171 8.47 -0.93 0.77
N ASN A 172 8.26 -0.38 1.98
CA ASN A 172 8.87 0.87 2.42
C ASN A 172 8.74 2.05 1.42
N ARG A 173 7.65 2.13 0.65
CA ARG A 173 7.43 3.16 -0.37
C ARG A 173 6.19 4.05 -0.11
N PRO A 174 6.18 5.35 -0.40
CA PRO A 174 5.01 6.20 -0.17
C PRO A 174 3.70 5.60 -0.74
N VAL A 175 2.58 5.79 -0.05
CA VAL A 175 1.27 5.30 -0.52
C VAL A 175 0.89 5.92 -1.87
N GLY A 176 1.26 7.19 -2.10
CA GLY A 176 1.06 7.89 -3.37
C GLY A 176 1.70 7.20 -4.56
N GLU A 177 2.85 6.54 -4.38
CA GLU A 177 3.45 5.73 -5.45
C GLU A 177 2.63 4.48 -5.75
N SER A 178 2.12 3.80 -4.71
CA SER A 178 1.28 2.61 -4.90
C SER A 178 -0.03 2.94 -5.61
N LEU A 179 -0.60 4.13 -5.33
CA LEU A 179 -1.73 4.69 -6.05
C LEU A 179 -1.38 4.96 -7.51
N LYS A 180 -0.28 5.67 -7.77
CA LYS A 180 0.22 5.97 -9.11
C LYS A 180 0.40 4.71 -9.96
N TYR A 181 0.97 3.64 -9.39
CA TYR A 181 1.15 2.37 -10.12
C TYR A 181 -0.18 1.69 -10.42
N SER A 182 -1.14 1.74 -9.50
CA SER A 182 -2.49 1.20 -9.71
C SER A 182 -3.24 1.97 -10.81
N GLU A 183 -3.05 3.29 -10.88
CA GLU A 183 -3.56 4.15 -11.95
C GLU A 183 -2.96 3.79 -13.32
N ILE A 184 -1.63 3.64 -13.41
CA ILE A 184 -0.96 3.23 -14.66
C ILE A 184 -1.49 1.87 -15.14
N ILE A 185 -1.65 0.91 -14.22
CA ILE A 185 -2.17 -0.42 -14.55
C ILE A 185 -3.62 -0.33 -15.04
N ASN A 186 -4.46 0.47 -14.39
CA ASN A 186 -5.83 0.68 -14.86
C ASN A 186 -5.88 1.36 -16.24
N GLN A 187 -5.00 2.33 -16.53
CA GLN A 187 -4.87 2.92 -17.86
C GLN A 187 -4.49 1.87 -18.92
N VAL A 188 -3.55 0.96 -18.59
CA VAL A 188 -3.18 -0.16 -19.46
C VAL A 188 -4.36 -1.12 -19.67
N VAL A 189 -5.07 -1.48 -18.60
CA VAL A 189 -6.25 -2.37 -18.69
C VAL A 189 -7.31 -1.75 -19.58
N ASN A 190 -7.71 -0.50 -19.32
CA ASN A 190 -8.70 0.21 -20.12
C ASN A 190 -8.26 0.28 -21.59
N TYR A 191 -6.99 0.58 -21.85
CA TYR A 191 -6.44 0.62 -23.20
C TYR A 191 -6.56 -0.74 -23.90
N LEU A 192 -6.15 -1.82 -23.24
CA LEU A 192 -6.24 -3.18 -23.77
C LEU A 192 -7.70 -3.57 -24.03
N GLU A 193 -8.63 -3.21 -23.14
CA GLU A 193 -10.06 -3.49 -23.33
C GLU A 193 -10.61 -2.82 -24.60
N THR A 194 -10.10 -1.64 -24.99
CA THR A 194 -10.46 -1.01 -26.28
C THR A 194 -9.96 -1.78 -27.52
N LYS A 195 -8.99 -2.67 -27.34
CA LYS A 195 -8.33 -3.41 -28.44
C LYS A 195 -8.79 -4.86 -28.54
N VAL A 196 -9.01 -5.52 -27.41
CA VAL A 196 -9.29 -6.97 -27.37
C VAL A 196 -10.62 -7.32 -26.69
N GLY A 197 -11.42 -6.34 -26.28
CA GLY A 197 -12.67 -6.54 -25.54
C GLY A 197 -12.47 -6.70 -24.03
N PRO A 198 -13.55 -6.94 -23.26
CA PRO A 198 -13.51 -6.98 -21.80
C PRO A 198 -12.54 -8.05 -21.27
N LEU A 199 -11.45 -7.62 -20.62
CA LEU A 199 -10.38 -8.54 -20.22
C LEU A 199 -10.81 -9.50 -19.10
N LYS A 200 -11.77 -9.08 -18.27
CA LYS A 200 -12.33 -9.92 -17.19
C LYS A 200 -13.10 -11.13 -17.73
N GLU A 201 -13.57 -11.07 -18.97
CA GLU A 201 -14.30 -12.14 -19.64
C GLU A 201 -13.36 -13.14 -20.32
N CYS A 202 -12.11 -12.77 -20.59
CA CYS A 202 -11.06 -13.62 -21.17
C CYS A 202 -10.50 -14.71 -20.21
N GLY A 203 -11.22 -15.01 -19.12
CA GLY A 203 -10.82 -15.95 -18.07
C GLY A 203 -10.08 -15.28 -16.91
N GLY A 204 -10.65 -15.38 -15.70
CA GLY A 204 -10.14 -14.70 -14.50
C GLY A 204 -8.66 -14.98 -14.18
N LEU A 205 -8.15 -16.15 -14.54
CA LEU A 205 -6.73 -16.51 -14.35
C LEU A 205 -5.79 -15.77 -15.30
N SER A 206 -6.19 -15.57 -16.56
CA SER A 206 -5.38 -14.84 -17.55
C SER A 206 -5.31 -13.35 -17.22
N TYR A 207 -6.45 -12.77 -16.81
CA TYR A 207 -6.51 -11.41 -16.31
C TYR A 207 -5.65 -11.21 -15.06
N ALA A 208 -5.76 -12.10 -14.07
CA ALA A 208 -4.94 -12.01 -12.86
C ALA A 208 -3.44 -12.10 -13.16
N ARG A 209 -3.03 -13.01 -14.06
CA ARG A 209 -1.63 -13.11 -14.49
C ARG A 209 -1.13 -11.85 -15.19
N LEU A 210 -1.96 -11.22 -16.03
CA LEU A 210 -1.60 -9.95 -16.67
C LEU A 210 -1.36 -8.87 -15.61
N LEU A 211 -2.29 -8.71 -14.66
CA LEU A 211 -2.16 -7.72 -13.59
C LEU A 211 -0.92 -7.93 -12.73
N SER A 212 -0.66 -9.17 -12.30
CA SER A 212 0.56 -9.51 -11.56
C SER A 212 1.83 -9.26 -12.37
N HIS A 213 1.79 -9.49 -13.69
CA HIS A 213 2.93 -9.21 -14.57
C HIS A 213 3.17 -7.70 -14.71
N LEU A 214 2.12 -6.90 -14.93
CA LEU A 214 2.22 -5.44 -15.01
C LEU A 214 2.76 -4.85 -13.70
N GLN A 215 2.24 -5.31 -12.57
CA GLN A 215 2.73 -4.93 -11.24
C GLN A 215 4.23 -5.27 -11.07
N SER A 216 4.64 -6.47 -11.48
CA SER A 216 6.04 -6.91 -11.40
C SER A 216 6.95 -6.15 -12.36
N CYS A 217 6.48 -5.85 -13.57
CA CYS A 217 7.15 -5.03 -14.57
C CYS A 217 7.42 -3.63 -14.01
N ILE A 218 6.38 -2.95 -13.50
CA ILE A 218 6.53 -1.64 -12.85
C ILE A 218 7.51 -1.73 -11.69
N ASN A 219 7.42 -2.75 -10.84
CA ASN A 219 8.34 -2.91 -9.71
C ASN A 219 9.80 -3.08 -10.15
N ARG A 220 10.07 -3.84 -11.23
CA ARG A 220 11.43 -3.98 -11.78
C ARG A 220 11.94 -2.67 -12.37
N LEU A 221 11.10 -1.99 -13.14
CA LEU A 221 11.40 -0.71 -13.75
C LEU A 221 11.79 0.36 -12.71
N ILE A 222 11.01 0.52 -11.64
CA ILE A 222 11.30 1.53 -10.60
C ILE A 222 12.49 1.15 -9.71
N THR A 223 12.81 -0.15 -9.62
CA THR A 223 13.98 -0.64 -8.86
C THR A 223 15.23 -0.80 -9.73
N ASN A 224 15.19 -0.35 -10.99
CA ASN A 224 16.25 -0.51 -11.99
C ASN A 224 16.77 -1.96 -12.09
N LYS A 225 15.89 -2.94 -11.88
CA LYS A 225 16.24 -4.36 -12.07
C LYS A 225 16.15 -4.69 -13.55
N THR A 226 17.28 -5.07 -14.13
CA THR A 226 17.34 -5.51 -15.51
C THR A 226 16.88 -6.95 -15.64
N ILE A 227 16.23 -7.24 -16.77
CA ILE A 227 15.91 -8.61 -17.18
C ILE A 227 16.33 -8.79 -18.62
N GLU A 228 16.73 -10.02 -18.95
CA GLU A 228 16.99 -10.42 -20.32
C GLU A 228 15.79 -11.19 -20.87
N ASN A 229 15.54 -11.01 -22.16
CA ASN A 229 14.57 -11.80 -22.90
C ASN A 229 15.29 -12.42 -24.12
N PRO A 230 15.80 -13.66 -24.00
CA PRO A 230 16.63 -14.27 -25.04
C PRO A 230 15.84 -14.63 -26.31
N ILE A 231 14.51 -14.53 -26.29
CA ILE A 231 13.64 -14.93 -27.40
C ILE A 231 12.90 -13.75 -28.04
N ILE A 232 13.27 -12.51 -27.73
CA ILE A 232 12.54 -11.32 -28.19
C ILE A 232 12.42 -11.23 -29.72
N GLU A 233 13.47 -11.56 -30.46
CA GLU A 233 13.44 -11.53 -31.94
C GLU A 233 12.44 -12.56 -32.49
N GLN A 234 12.37 -13.75 -31.88
CA GLN A 234 11.39 -14.78 -32.25
C GLN A 234 9.95 -14.32 -31.95
N LEU A 235 9.75 -13.56 -30.87
CA LEU A 235 8.44 -12.99 -30.54
C LEU A 235 8.02 -11.91 -31.54
N LYS A 236 8.95 -11.05 -31.97
CA LYS A 236 8.72 -10.03 -33.01
C LYS A 236 8.27 -10.68 -34.33
N GLU A 237 8.92 -11.78 -34.73
CA GLU A 237 8.60 -12.50 -35.96
C GLU A 237 7.28 -13.27 -35.88
N LYS A 238 7.05 -14.02 -34.79
CA LYS A 238 5.90 -14.93 -34.67
C LYS A 238 4.62 -14.25 -34.20
N PHE A 239 4.73 -13.21 -33.38
CA PHE A 239 3.61 -12.58 -32.69
C PHE A 239 3.61 -11.06 -32.92
N ALA A 240 3.80 -10.63 -34.17
CA ALA A 240 4.00 -9.22 -34.54
C ALA A 240 2.90 -8.29 -34.01
N GLU A 241 1.64 -8.70 -34.10
CA GLU A 241 0.51 -7.89 -33.63
C GLU A 241 0.50 -7.77 -32.09
N SER A 242 0.74 -8.86 -31.37
CA SER A 242 0.84 -8.85 -29.90
C SER A 242 2.06 -8.09 -29.40
N TYR A 243 3.15 -8.10 -30.19
CA TYR A 243 4.34 -7.29 -29.93
C TYR A 243 4.05 -5.80 -30.11
N GLN A 244 3.33 -5.40 -31.15
CA GLN A 244 2.91 -4.01 -31.35
C GLN A 244 2.02 -3.53 -30.21
N LEU A 245 1.07 -4.36 -29.78
CA LEU A 245 0.23 -4.04 -28.62
C LEU A 245 1.05 -3.93 -27.33
N ALA A 246 2.04 -4.81 -27.14
CA ALA A 246 2.96 -4.75 -26.01
C ALA A 246 3.80 -3.46 -26.00
N ARG A 247 4.25 -2.98 -27.17
CA ARG A 247 4.95 -1.70 -27.29
C ARG A 247 4.07 -0.54 -26.85
N GLN A 248 2.81 -0.51 -27.29
CA GLN A 248 1.85 0.54 -26.89
C GLN A 248 1.56 0.52 -25.39
N VAL A 249 1.45 -0.68 -24.79
CA VAL A 249 1.37 -0.83 -23.33
C VAL A 249 2.64 -0.30 -22.65
N GLY A 250 3.81 -0.63 -23.19
CA GLY A 250 5.11 -0.11 -22.75
C GLY A 250 5.16 1.41 -22.78
N ASP A 251 4.63 2.05 -23.81
CA ASP A 251 4.58 3.51 -23.93
C ASP A 251 3.70 4.15 -22.84
N ILE A 252 2.57 3.54 -22.50
CA ILE A 252 1.69 3.99 -21.39
C ILE A 252 2.44 3.90 -20.06
N ILE A 253 3.08 2.76 -19.80
CA ILE A 253 3.86 2.53 -18.58
C ILE A 253 5.02 3.52 -18.50
N GLY A 254 5.80 3.65 -19.58
CA GLY A 254 6.96 4.53 -19.66
C GLY A 254 6.59 5.99 -19.44
N LYS A 255 5.50 6.47 -20.06
CA LYS A 255 4.98 7.82 -19.83
C LYS A 255 4.54 8.04 -18.38
N GLY A 256 3.85 7.06 -17.79
CA GLY A 256 3.40 7.14 -16.40
C GLY A 256 4.57 7.17 -15.40
N LEU A 257 5.64 6.42 -15.68
CA LEU A 257 6.81 6.33 -14.82
C LEU A 257 7.88 7.39 -15.11
N GLY A 258 7.86 8.02 -16.29
CA GLY A 258 8.89 8.96 -16.74
C GLY A 258 10.20 8.28 -17.15
N ILE A 259 10.12 7.05 -17.66
CA ILE A 259 11.26 6.23 -18.07
C ILE A 259 10.99 5.57 -19.42
N GLU A 260 12.04 5.15 -20.11
CA GLU A 260 11.91 4.27 -21.27
C GLU A 260 11.80 2.81 -20.81
N VAL A 261 10.82 2.08 -21.34
CA VAL A 261 10.63 0.66 -21.02
C VAL A 261 11.55 -0.19 -21.90
N PRO A 262 12.45 -1.00 -21.31
CA PRO A 262 13.38 -1.84 -22.08
C PRO A 262 12.65 -2.87 -22.95
N ASP A 263 13.20 -3.15 -24.12
CA ASP A 263 12.68 -4.13 -25.08
C ASP A 263 12.45 -5.52 -24.43
N ALA A 264 13.27 -5.91 -23.46
CA ALA A 264 13.08 -7.16 -22.74
C ALA A 264 11.72 -7.25 -22.01
N GLU A 265 11.27 -6.15 -21.39
CA GLU A 265 9.95 -6.06 -20.74
C GLU A 265 8.82 -6.13 -21.78
N ILE A 266 8.99 -5.47 -22.93
CA ILE A 266 8.06 -5.56 -24.07
C ILE A 266 7.92 -7.01 -24.55
N GLY A 267 9.03 -7.74 -24.63
CA GLY A 267 9.03 -9.16 -24.99
C GLY A 267 8.19 -10.00 -24.01
N TYR A 268 8.32 -9.78 -22.70
CA TYR A 268 7.48 -10.51 -21.73
C TYR A 268 6.01 -10.10 -21.81
N LEU A 269 5.71 -8.81 -21.95
CA LEU A 269 4.35 -8.32 -22.18
C LEU A 269 3.71 -8.99 -23.41
N THR A 270 4.48 -9.17 -24.48
CA THR A 270 4.04 -9.85 -25.71
C THR A 270 3.51 -11.25 -25.41
N ILE A 271 4.19 -12.03 -24.55
CA ILE A 271 3.75 -13.38 -24.17
C ILE A 271 2.41 -13.35 -23.42
N HIS A 272 2.23 -12.37 -22.52
CA HIS A 272 1.00 -12.23 -21.75
C HIS A 272 -0.18 -11.80 -22.63
N LEU A 273 0.06 -10.89 -23.57
CA LEU A 273 -0.95 -10.40 -24.51
C LEU A 273 -1.33 -11.46 -25.56
N GLU A 274 -0.37 -12.20 -26.08
CA GLU A 274 -0.62 -13.29 -27.04
C GLU A 274 -1.55 -14.34 -26.42
N ARG A 275 -1.29 -14.73 -25.17
CA ARG A 275 -2.16 -15.68 -24.45
C ARG A 275 -3.58 -15.15 -24.27
N LEU A 276 -3.74 -13.86 -23.96
CA LEU A 276 -5.07 -13.27 -23.83
C LEU A 276 -5.82 -13.34 -25.16
N ARG A 277 -5.14 -13.00 -26.26
CA ARG A 277 -5.73 -13.03 -27.60
C ARG A 277 -6.08 -14.43 -28.08
N SER A 278 -5.24 -15.43 -27.81
CA SER A 278 -5.50 -16.80 -28.21
C SER A 278 -6.77 -17.37 -27.56
N HIS A 279 -7.05 -16.99 -26.30
CA HIS A 279 -8.27 -17.40 -25.61
C HIS A 279 -9.52 -16.69 -26.16
N SER A 280 -9.40 -15.43 -26.59
CA SER A 280 -10.50 -14.70 -27.24
C SER A 280 -10.82 -15.23 -28.65
N SER A 281 -9.93 -16.02 -29.26
CA SER A 281 -10.08 -16.57 -30.62
C SER A 281 -10.73 -17.96 -30.64
N GLU A 282 -10.82 -18.62 -29.49
CA GLU A 282 -11.40 -19.97 -29.33
C GLU A 282 -12.86 -19.96 -28.83
N ASN A 283 -13.41 -18.78 -28.50
CA ASN A 283 -14.81 -18.55 -28.15
C ASN A 283 -15.53 -17.78 -29.26
#